data_AF-A0A0L1JLL6-F1
#
_entry.id   AF-A0A0L1JLL6-F1
#
_cell.length_a   1.000
_cell.length_b   1.000
_cell.length_c   1.000
_cell.angle_alpha   90.00
_cell.angle_beta   90.00
_cell.angle_gamma   90.00
#
_symmetry.space_group_name_H-M   'P 1'
#
loop_
_entity.id
_entity.type
_entity.pdbx_description
1 polymer ?
#
loop_
_entity_poly.entity_id
_entity_poly.type
_entity_poly.pdbx_seq_one_letter_code
_entity_poly.pdbx_strand_id
1 'polypeptide(L)'
;MHRLHILLLAASLLAGPVAAQQSAASNNLWLMWEQIPATDPLCIGAEECAPKRRLRSHFMMNVPTPDAASLFERLEPSARYFGSANLEHEALPICLDGPDEPGVIPDYTTMEYAEKIDTLRGLTGVFADLRGARGPATFKGNFGGEAHTFLVEAMAQAGIPMVAKDDLDQVPGRPTLSLRYSPEVYGCRPWSVSLSLKQDMALTRDLTLMLSGTTWSAFAGQSEADADFSPRDAMQTVITAFIDAWQKANRIEPPAATDEAQVTPAAADGG
;
A
#
# COMPACT_ATOMS: atom_id res chain seq x y z
N MET A 1 -41.96 -2.50 41.16
CA MET A 1 -41.48 -2.51 42.56
C MET A 1 -40.51 -3.67 42.74
N HIS A 2 -39.20 -3.45 42.57
CA HIS A 2 -38.15 -4.44 42.84
C HIS A 2 -37.09 -3.79 43.74
N ARG A 3 -36.69 -4.50 44.80
CA ARG A 3 -35.71 -4.09 45.80
C ARG A 3 -34.35 -4.67 45.44
N LEU A 4 -33.27 -3.90 45.63
CA LEU A 4 -31.89 -4.38 45.54
C LEU A 4 -31.21 -4.19 46.90
N HIS A 5 -30.59 -5.24 47.41
CA HIS A 5 -29.87 -5.26 48.67
C HIS A 5 -28.38 -4.92 48.46
N ILE A 6 -27.86 -4.01 49.29
CA ILE A 6 -26.43 -3.68 49.37
C ILE A 6 -25.87 -4.38 50.61
N LEU A 7 -24.85 -5.22 50.41
CA LEU A 7 -24.04 -5.80 51.48
C LEU A 7 -22.71 -5.03 51.55
N LEU A 8 -22.55 -4.24 52.60
CA LEU A 8 -21.32 -3.56 52.98
C LEU A 8 -20.55 -4.47 53.95
N LEU A 9 -19.42 -5.03 53.51
CA LEU A 9 -18.43 -5.61 54.41
C LEU A 9 -17.37 -4.56 54.70
N ALA A 10 -17.39 -4.03 55.93
CA ALA A 10 -16.34 -3.16 56.46
C ALA A 10 -15.30 -4.04 57.17
N ALA A 11 -14.11 -4.15 56.61
CA ALA A 11 -12.93 -4.70 57.29
C ALA A 11 -11.97 -3.54 57.60
N SER A 12 -11.97 -3.12 58.87
CA SER A 12 -11.02 -2.15 59.41
C SER A 12 -9.73 -2.86 59.79
N LEU A 13 -8.65 -2.59 59.05
CA LEU A 13 -7.28 -2.93 59.44
C LEU A 13 -6.39 -1.69 59.32
N LEU A 14 -5.49 -1.60 60.30
CA LEU A 14 -4.72 -0.43 60.70
C LEU A 14 -3.72 0.04 59.64
N ALA A 15 -3.57 1.37 59.56
CA ALA A 15 -2.80 2.11 58.59
C ALA A 15 -1.29 2.11 58.89
N GLY A 16 -0.48 1.81 57.86
CA GLY A 16 0.86 2.35 57.68
C GLY A 16 0.87 3.20 56.40
N PRO A 17 1.71 4.26 56.29
CA PRO A 17 1.76 5.10 55.10
C PRO A 17 2.54 4.36 54.01
N VAL A 18 1.89 3.38 53.40
CA VAL A 18 2.28 2.93 52.07
C VAL A 18 1.86 4.05 51.14
N ALA A 19 2.82 4.74 50.54
CA ALA A 19 2.57 5.53 49.35
C ALA A 19 2.10 4.52 48.28
N ALA A 20 0.79 4.25 48.29
CA ALA A 20 0.12 3.52 47.25
C ALA A 20 0.34 4.36 46.01
N GLN A 21 1.29 3.94 45.19
CA GLN A 21 1.38 4.34 43.80
C GLN A 21 0.07 3.87 43.19
N GLN A 22 -0.96 4.72 43.27
CA GLN A 22 -2.21 4.57 42.55
C GLN A 22 -1.78 4.41 41.10
N SER A 23 -1.76 3.18 40.61
CA SER A 23 -1.66 2.95 39.18
C SER A 23 -2.80 3.77 38.60
N ALA A 24 -2.48 4.84 37.89
CA ALA A 24 -3.47 5.73 37.32
C ALA A 24 -4.46 4.83 36.58
N ALA A 25 -5.69 4.73 37.10
CA ALA A 25 -6.68 3.85 36.53
C ALA A 25 -6.92 4.33 35.10
N SER A 26 -6.44 3.56 34.13
CA SER A 26 -6.64 3.85 32.72
C SER A 26 -8.10 3.57 32.41
N ASN A 27 -8.89 4.61 32.18
CA ASN A 27 -10.27 4.45 31.75
C ASN A 27 -10.30 4.29 30.22
N ASN A 28 -11.09 3.33 29.76
CA ASN A 28 -11.41 3.21 28.34
C ASN A 28 -12.79 3.83 28.11
N LEU A 29 -12.94 4.62 27.06
CA LEU A 29 -14.18 5.32 26.74
C LEU A 29 -14.69 4.87 25.37
N TRP A 30 -15.94 4.43 25.33
CA TRP A 30 -16.63 4.09 24.09
C TRP A 30 -17.70 5.14 23.81
N LEU A 31 -17.60 5.81 22.67
CA LEU A 31 -18.57 6.82 22.23
C LEU A 31 -19.27 6.31 20.97
N MET A 32 -20.60 6.33 21.01
CA MET A 32 -21.43 6.02 19.86
C MET A 32 -22.16 7.27 19.42
N TRP A 33 -22.06 7.57 18.14
CA TRP A 33 -22.74 8.67 17.49
C TRP A 33 -23.77 8.11 16.50
N GLU A 34 -25.00 8.57 16.62
CA GLU A 34 -26.10 8.23 15.72
C GLU A 34 -26.48 9.47 14.91
N GLN A 35 -26.29 9.40 13.60
CA GLN A 35 -26.80 10.38 12.67
C GLN A 35 -28.16 9.92 12.15
N ILE A 36 -29.19 10.71 12.44
CA ILE A 36 -30.52 10.57 11.85
C ILE A 36 -30.64 11.66 10.79
N PRO A 37 -30.45 11.36 9.50
CA PRO A 37 -30.61 12.36 8.46
C PRO A 37 -32.05 12.89 8.46
N ALA A 38 -32.22 14.18 8.17
CA ALA A 38 -33.55 14.75 7.98
C ALA A 38 -34.27 13.96 6.88
N THR A 39 -35.51 13.55 7.16
CA THR A 39 -36.33 12.84 6.18
C THR A 39 -36.54 13.76 4.97
N ASP A 40 -36.26 13.25 3.77
CA ASP A 40 -36.47 14.01 2.53
C ASP A 40 -37.95 14.47 2.49
N PRO A 41 -38.24 15.77 2.32
CA PRO A 41 -39.62 16.25 2.24
C PRO A 41 -40.43 15.62 1.09
N LEU A 42 -39.76 15.02 0.08
CA LEU A 42 -40.40 14.27 -1.01
C LEU A 42 -40.79 12.85 -0.61
N CYS A 43 -40.35 12.36 0.55
CA CYS A 43 -40.59 11.00 1.05
C CYS A 43 -41.88 10.90 1.89
N ILE A 44 -43.02 11.27 1.33
CA ILE A 44 -44.32 11.11 2.02
C ILE A 44 -44.92 9.74 1.69
N GLY A 45 -44.85 8.81 2.65
CA GLY A 45 -45.71 7.61 2.67
C GLY A 45 -45.15 6.31 2.09
N ALA A 46 -43.88 6.27 1.63
CA ALA A 46 -43.24 5.03 1.21
C ALA A 46 -42.45 4.39 2.36
N GLU A 47 -42.66 3.09 2.65
CA GLU A 47 -41.86 2.33 3.64
C GLU A 47 -40.36 2.34 3.31
N GLU A 48 -40.00 2.49 2.04
CA GLU A 48 -38.63 2.58 1.55
C GLU A 48 -37.90 3.86 1.98
N CYS A 49 -38.63 4.84 2.54
CA CYS A 49 -38.11 6.10 3.04
C CYS A 49 -37.82 6.12 4.55
N ALA A 50 -37.81 4.97 5.23
CA ALA A 50 -37.40 4.92 6.63
C ALA A 50 -36.00 5.57 6.79
N PRO A 51 -35.82 6.53 7.71
CA PRO A 51 -34.55 7.24 7.85
C PRO A 51 -33.45 6.23 8.15
N LYS A 52 -32.49 6.10 7.22
CA LYS A 52 -31.33 5.23 7.40
C LYS A 52 -30.44 5.85 8.47
N ARG A 53 -30.53 5.32 9.69
CA ARG A 53 -29.64 5.66 10.80
C ARG A 53 -28.20 5.30 10.41
N ARG A 54 -27.28 6.24 10.58
CA ARG A 54 -25.85 5.98 10.44
C ARG A 54 -25.23 5.99 11.83
N LEU A 55 -24.65 4.87 12.22
CA LEU A 55 -23.97 4.72 13.51
C LEU A 55 -22.46 4.80 13.28
N ARG A 56 -21.76 5.59 14.08
CA ARG A 56 -20.30 5.57 14.19
C ARG A 56 -19.91 5.32 15.63
N SER A 57 -18.97 4.42 15.87
CA SER A 57 -18.43 4.17 17.20
C SER A 57 -16.94 4.48 17.22
N HIS A 58 -16.50 5.14 18.29
CA HIS A 58 -15.10 5.44 18.54
C HIS A 58 -14.72 4.87 19.91
N PHE A 59 -13.61 4.12 19.93
CA PHE A 59 -13.03 3.59 21.14
C PHE A 59 -11.74 4.32 21.46
N MET A 60 -11.67 4.92 22.64
CA MET A 60 -10.51 5.63 23.13
C MET A 60 -9.92 4.85 24.31
N MET A 61 -8.65 4.47 24.19
CA MET A 61 -7.93 3.76 25.25
C MET A 61 -7.16 4.74 26.13
N ASN A 62 -7.06 4.43 27.42
CA ASN A 62 -6.24 5.17 28.38
C ASN A 62 -6.60 6.66 28.51
N VAL A 63 -7.88 7.01 28.40
CA VAL A 63 -8.32 8.39 28.59
C VAL A 63 -8.08 8.79 30.05
N PRO A 64 -7.32 9.87 30.32
CA PRO A 64 -7.14 10.36 31.67
C PRO A 64 -8.49 10.68 32.32
N THR A 65 -8.69 10.26 33.58
CA THR A 65 -9.94 10.45 34.31
C THR A 65 -10.47 11.89 34.30
N PRO A 66 -9.62 12.94 34.48
CA PRO A 66 -10.10 14.33 34.45
C PRO A 66 -10.65 14.73 33.08
N ASP A 67 -10.03 14.25 31.99
CA ASP A 67 -10.43 14.60 30.63
C ASP A 67 -11.75 13.93 30.27
N ALA A 68 -11.91 12.65 30.63
CA ALA A 68 -13.18 11.93 30.49
C ALA A 68 -14.30 12.64 31.25
N ALA A 69 -14.07 13.04 32.51
CA ALA A 69 -15.04 13.78 33.31
C ALA A 69 -15.43 15.11 32.66
N SER A 70 -14.45 15.88 32.16
CA SER A 70 -14.69 17.17 31.50
C SER A 70 -15.56 17.06 30.24
N LEU A 71 -15.50 15.94 29.53
CA LEU A 71 -16.33 15.68 28.36
C LEU A 71 -17.79 15.52 28.77
N PHE A 72 -18.07 14.69 29.78
CA PHE A 72 -19.42 14.47 30.30
C PHE A 72 -19.99 15.71 31.00
N GLU A 73 -19.13 16.54 31.61
CA GLU A 73 -19.53 17.82 32.19
C GLU A 73 -19.95 18.85 31.14
N ARG A 74 -19.41 18.79 29.94
CA ARG A 74 -19.80 19.68 28.83
C ARG A 74 -21.09 19.22 28.13
N LEU A 75 -21.58 18.02 28.40
CA LEU A 75 -22.87 17.57 27.90
C LEU A 75 -24.01 18.35 28.55
N GLU A 76 -25.01 18.72 27.74
CA GLU A 76 -26.24 19.31 28.24
C GLU A 76 -26.89 18.43 29.33
N PRO A 77 -27.62 19.01 30.31
CA PRO A 77 -28.30 18.23 31.35
C PRO A 77 -29.25 17.15 30.79
N SER A 78 -29.89 17.43 29.66
CA SER A 78 -30.71 16.48 28.89
C SER A 78 -29.91 15.24 28.50
N ALA A 79 -28.69 15.42 27.99
CA ALA A 79 -27.82 14.35 27.56
C ALA A 79 -27.30 13.47 28.70
N ARG A 80 -27.04 14.08 29.86
CA ARG A 80 -26.67 13.32 31.07
C ARG A 80 -27.82 12.45 31.58
N TYR A 81 -29.06 12.89 31.37
CA TYR A 81 -30.25 12.19 31.83
C TYR A 81 -30.72 11.09 30.86
N PHE A 82 -30.70 11.35 29.55
CA PHE A 82 -31.21 10.42 28.53
C PHE A 82 -30.14 9.55 27.87
N GLY A 83 -28.85 9.79 28.15
CA GLY A 83 -27.74 9.05 27.53
C GLY A 83 -27.53 9.38 26.04
N SER A 84 -28.12 10.47 25.56
CA SER A 84 -27.99 10.94 24.17
C SER A 84 -27.83 12.46 24.14
N ALA A 85 -26.79 12.95 23.45
CA ALA A 85 -26.52 14.37 23.33
C ALA A 85 -26.77 14.86 21.91
N ASN A 86 -27.60 15.90 21.75
CA ASN A 86 -27.64 16.68 20.52
C ASN A 86 -26.52 17.73 20.60
N LEU A 87 -25.31 17.33 20.22
CA LEU A 87 -24.18 18.26 20.13
C LEU A 87 -24.10 18.78 18.70
N GLU A 88 -24.07 20.11 18.56
CA GLU A 88 -23.66 20.72 17.29
C GLU A 88 -22.21 20.34 16.99
N HIS A 89 -21.93 20.04 15.73
CA HIS A 89 -20.72 19.35 15.28
C HIS A 89 -19.43 20.10 15.66
N GLU A 90 -19.48 21.43 15.74
CA GLU A 90 -18.33 22.31 16.03
C GLU A 90 -17.84 22.24 17.50
N ALA A 91 -18.65 21.73 18.43
CA ALA A 91 -18.34 21.74 19.86
C ALA A 91 -17.62 20.49 20.38
N LEU A 92 -17.31 19.51 19.52
CA LEU A 92 -16.74 18.23 19.92
C LEU A 92 -15.20 18.21 19.82
N PRO A 93 -14.47 18.01 20.93
CA PRO A 93 -13.01 17.88 20.91
C PRO A 93 -12.49 16.67 20.11
N ILE A 94 -13.39 15.73 19.78
CA ILE A 94 -13.10 14.54 18.95
C ILE A 94 -12.84 14.91 17.48
N CYS A 95 -13.17 16.14 17.09
CA CYS A 95 -12.85 16.70 15.79
C CYS A 95 -11.67 17.70 15.83
N LEU A 96 -11.07 17.94 17.01
CA LEU A 96 -9.97 18.90 17.18
C LEU A 96 -8.58 18.32 16.91
N ASP A 97 -8.47 17.00 16.82
CA ASP A 97 -7.44 16.34 16.03
C ASP A 97 -8.17 15.70 14.85
N GLY A 98 -8.51 16.50 13.84
CA GLY A 98 -8.77 15.90 12.53
C GLY A 98 -7.55 15.02 12.23
N PRO A 99 -7.68 13.70 12.02
CA PRO A 99 -6.59 12.98 11.39
C PRO A 99 -6.34 13.75 10.10
N ASP A 100 -5.14 14.30 9.93
CA ASP A 100 -4.58 14.92 8.74
C ASP A 100 -5.62 15.39 7.72
N GLU A 101 -5.75 16.71 7.49
CA GLU A 101 -6.48 17.30 6.33
C GLU A 101 -6.65 16.25 5.24
N PRO A 102 -7.87 15.78 4.90
CA PRO A 102 -8.10 14.53 4.17
C PRO A 102 -7.07 14.43 3.07
N GLY A 103 -6.02 13.65 3.32
CA GLY A 103 -4.75 13.81 2.62
C GLY A 103 -5.07 13.84 1.15
N VAL A 104 -4.81 15.00 0.51
CA VAL A 104 -5.29 15.31 -0.85
C VAL A 104 -5.15 14.03 -1.66
N ILE A 105 -6.29 13.35 -1.92
CA ILE A 105 -6.23 12.07 -2.62
C ILE A 105 -5.64 12.45 -3.97
N PRO A 106 -4.43 11.97 -4.30
CA PRO A 106 -3.80 12.36 -5.54
C PRO A 106 -4.78 12.06 -6.66
N ASP A 107 -5.02 13.03 -7.54
CA ASP A 107 -5.83 12.76 -8.71
C ASP A 107 -5.06 11.82 -9.63
N TYR A 108 -5.25 10.52 -9.42
CA TYR A 108 -4.61 9.45 -10.18
C TYR A 108 -5.00 9.48 -11.67
N THR A 109 -6.02 10.25 -12.06
CA THR A 109 -6.41 10.42 -13.47
C THR A 109 -5.53 11.41 -14.22
N THR A 110 -4.83 12.28 -13.49
CA THR A 110 -3.89 13.27 -14.04
C THR A 110 -2.43 12.82 -13.98
N MET A 111 -2.16 11.62 -13.43
CA MET A 111 -0.79 11.08 -13.38
C MET A 111 -0.31 10.70 -14.77
N GLU A 112 0.95 11.00 -15.04
CA GLU A 112 1.60 10.59 -16.28
C GLU A 112 1.77 9.06 -16.31
N TYR A 113 1.64 8.48 -17.50
CA TYR A 113 1.85 7.06 -17.68
C TYR A 113 3.32 6.72 -17.45
N ALA A 114 3.60 5.77 -16.57
CA ALA A 114 4.94 5.28 -16.30
C ALA A 114 5.59 4.72 -17.58
N GLU A 115 6.86 5.06 -17.82
CA GLU A 115 7.64 4.31 -18.78
C GLU A 115 7.91 2.90 -18.25
N LYS A 116 8.20 1.98 -19.17
CA LYS A 116 8.52 0.59 -18.83
C LYS A 116 9.64 0.45 -17.79
N ILE A 117 10.60 1.38 -17.77
CA ILE A 117 11.70 1.34 -16.81
C ILE A 117 11.29 1.82 -15.41
N ASP A 118 10.33 2.73 -15.32
CA ASP A 118 9.88 3.27 -14.03
C ASP A 118 9.20 2.21 -13.17
N THR A 119 8.64 1.16 -13.79
CA THR A 119 8.02 0.04 -13.05
C THR A 119 9.03 -0.78 -12.24
N LEU A 120 10.33 -0.62 -12.48
CA LEU A 120 11.41 -1.29 -11.75
C LEU A 120 11.91 -0.49 -10.54
N ARG A 121 11.53 0.79 -10.43
CA ARG A 121 12.01 1.68 -9.38
C ARG A 121 11.43 1.28 -8.03
N GLY A 122 12.28 1.22 -7.01
CA GLY A 122 11.88 0.98 -5.62
C GLY A 122 11.50 -0.47 -5.30
N LEU A 123 11.68 -1.39 -6.25
CA LEU A 123 11.53 -2.81 -5.97
C LEU A 123 12.65 -3.29 -5.03
N THR A 124 12.27 -3.95 -3.93
CA THR A 124 13.22 -4.47 -2.93
C THR A 124 13.87 -5.78 -3.36
N GLY A 125 13.29 -6.48 -4.33
CA GLY A 125 13.81 -7.70 -4.93
C GLY A 125 12.79 -8.33 -5.87
N VAL A 126 13.14 -9.45 -6.50
CA VAL A 126 12.24 -10.19 -7.39
C VAL A 126 12.27 -11.69 -7.09
N PHE A 127 11.12 -12.35 -7.21
CA PHE A 127 11.06 -13.81 -7.23
C PHE A 127 11.23 -14.32 -8.66
N ALA A 128 11.96 -15.42 -8.82
CA ALA A 128 12.12 -16.10 -10.10
C ALA A 128 12.32 -17.61 -9.91
N ASP A 129 11.51 -18.41 -10.60
CA ASP A 129 11.75 -19.85 -10.77
C ASP A 129 11.63 -20.21 -12.25
N LEU A 130 12.78 -20.25 -12.94
CA LEU A 130 12.84 -20.51 -14.37
C LEU A 130 13.03 -21.99 -14.70
N ARG A 131 13.14 -22.87 -13.69
CA ARG A 131 13.46 -24.29 -13.89
C ARG A 131 12.39 -25.03 -14.68
N GLY A 132 11.15 -24.53 -14.66
CA GLY A 132 10.03 -25.04 -15.45
C GLY A 132 9.96 -24.51 -16.90
N ALA A 133 10.82 -23.57 -17.30
CA ALA A 133 10.81 -23.02 -18.65
C ALA A 133 11.23 -24.08 -19.67
N ARG A 134 10.39 -24.28 -20.68
CA ARG A 134 10.67 -25.18 -21.81
C ARG A 134 11.49 -24.43 -22.85
N GLY A 135 12.56 -25.06 -23.32
CA GLY A 135 13.37 -24.57 -24.44
C GLY A 135 12.99 -25.22 -25.77
N PRO A 136 13.77 -24.96 -26.84
CA PRO A 136 13.65 -25.67 -28.10
C PRO A 136 13.89 -27.17 -27.91
N ALA A 137 13.23 -27.99 -28.74
CA ALA A 137 13.43 -29.45 -28.73
C ALA A 137 14.88 -29.86 -29.09
N THR A 138 15.60 -29.00 -29.82
CA THR A 138 17.00 -29.19 -30.21
C THR A 138 18.00 -28.76 -29.14
N PHE A 139 17.56 -28.12 -28.05
CA PHE A 139 18.44 -27.65 -26.99
C PHE A 139 19.00 -28.84 -26.21
N LYS A 140 20.32 -29.00 -26.22
CA LYS A 140 21.00 -30.06 -25.47
C LYS A 140 21.10 -29.66 -23.99
N GLY A 141 20.21 -30.20 -23.15
CA GLY A 141 20.28 -29.99 -21.70
C GLY A 141 18.95 -29.53 -21.10
N ASN A 142 19.01 -29.01 -19.87
CA ASN A 142 17.86 -28.48 -19.17
C ASN A 142 17.81 -26.95 -19.35
N PHE A 143 17.14 -26.49 -20.41
CA PHE A 143 17.04 -25.07 -20.73
C PHE A 143 16.59 -24.21 -19.54
N GLY A 144 15.50 -24.60 -18.85
CA GLY A 144 15.00 -23.86 -17.69
C GLY A 144 15.96 -23.89 -16.50
N GLY A 145 16.63 -25.02 -16.27
CA GLY A 145 17.65 -25.16 -15.24
C GLY A 145 18.85 -24.24 -15.49
N GLU A 146 19.39 -24.24 -16.71
CA GLU A 146 20.50 -23.38 -17.10
C GLU A 146 20.12 -21.89 -17.05
N ALA A 147 18.91 -21.54 -17.49
CA ALA A 147 18.38 -20.19 -17.37
C ALA A 147 18.29 -19.73 -15.92
N HIS A 148 17.80 -20.59 -15.03
CA HIS A 148 17.68 -20.28 -13.61
C HIS A 148 19.06 -20.08 -12.98
N THR A 149 20.00 -20.99 -13.20
CA THR A 149 21.37 -20.88 -12.70
C THR A 149 22.03 -19.58 -13.16
N PHE A 150 21.97 -19.28 -14.46
CA PHE A 150 22.52 -18.04 -15.00
C PHE A 150 21.87 -16.79 -14.39
N LEU A 151 20.53 -16.78 -14.26
CA LEU A 151 19.81 -15.66 -13.64
C LEU A 151 20.28 -15.44 -12.19
N VAL A 152 20.34 -16.49 -11.36
CA VAL A 152 20.73 -16.37 -9.95
C VAL A 152 22.15 -15.82 -9.83
N GLU A 153 23.09 -16.36 -10.60
CA GLU A 153 24.48 -15.92 -10.59
C GLU A 153 24.63 -14.47 -11.05
N ALA A 154 23.98 -14.10 -12.16
CA ALA A 154 24.05 -12.74 -12.71
C ALA A 154 23.39 -11.71 -11.78
N MET A 155 22.25 -12.04 -11.16
CA MET A 155 21.57 -11.19 -10.18
C MET A 155 22.42 -10.98 -8.93
N ALA A 156 23.04 -12.05 -8.42
CA ALA A 156 23.94 -11.96 -7.27
C ALA A 156 25.17 -11.09 -7.56
N GLN A 157 25.78 -11.25 -8.74
CA GLN A 157 26.90 -10.41 -9.20
C GLN A 157 26.50 -8.94 -9.35
N ALA A 158 25.28 -8.67 -9.80
CA ALA A 158 24.73 -7.32 -9.93
C ALA A 158 24.24 -6.72 -8.61
N GLY A 159 24.25 -7.46 -7.51
CA GLY A 159 23.74 -7.02 -6.21
C GLY A 159 22.22 -6.88 -6.17
N ILE A 160 21.48 -7.55 -7.06
CA ILE A 160 20.02 -7.49 -7.11
C ILE A 160 19.42 -8.57 -6.22
N PRO A 161 18.62 -8.23 -5.20
CA PRO A 161 18.06 -9.21 -4.28
C PRO A 161 17.05 -10.14 -4.98
N MET A 162 17.22 -11.45 -4.77
CA MET A 162 16.19 -12.42 -5.09
C MET A 162 15.34 -12.72 -3.86
N VAL A 163 14.02 -12.70 -4.05
CA VAL A 163 13.03 -12.98 -3.01
C VAL A 163 12.74 -14.48 -2.99
N ALA A 164 12.69 -15.09 -1.81
CA ALA A 164 12.28 -16.48 -1.68
C ALA A 164 10.77 -16.61 -1.90
N LYS A 165 10.31 -17.78 -2.37
CA LYS A 165 8.89 -18.00 -2.66
C LYS A 165 7.98 -17.71 -1.45
N ASP A 166 8.41 -18.10 -0.26
CA ASP A 166 7.63 -17.97 0.97
C ASP A 166 7.55 -16.51 1.47
N ASP A 167 8.47 -15.65 1.03
CA ASP A 167 8.51 -14.24 1.37
C ASP A 167 7.81 -13.36 0.33
N LEU A 168 7.43 -13.91 -0.83
CA LEU A 168 6.88 -13.13 -1.96
C LEU A 168 5.61 -12.37 -1.58
N ASP A 169 4.77 -12.94 -0.71
CA ASP A 169 3.52 -12.32 -0.27
C ASP A 169 3.73 -11.08 0.63
N GLN A 170 4.93 -10.91 1.17
CA GLN A 170 5.32 -9.73 1.96
C GLN A 170 5.95 -8.62 1.10
N VAL A 171 6.25 -8.90 -0.18
CA VAL A 171 6.87 -7.94 -1.08
C VAL A 171 5.78 -7.17 -1.85
N PRO A 172 5.75 -5.82 -1.77
CA PRO A 172 4.78 -5.01 -2.50
C PRO A 172 4.77 -5.34 -3.99
N GLY A 173 3.57 -5.60 -4.53
CA GLY A 173 3.37 -5.92 -5.94
C GLY A 173 3.87 -7.32 -6.36
N ARG A 174 4.34 -8.18 -5.44
CA ARG A 174 4.70 -9.59 -5.71
C ARG A 174 5.51 -9.80 -7.01
N PRO A 175 6.62 -9.05 -7.19
CA PRO A 175 7.35 -9.01 -8.45
C PRO A 175 7.91 -10.38 -8.82
N THR A 176 7.43 -10.93 -9.94
CA THR A 176 7.73 -12.29 -10.39
C THR A 176 8.27 -12.30 -11.81
N LEU A 177 9.49 -12.79 -12.01
CA LEU A 177 10.07 -13.02 -13.32
C LEU A 177 9.62 -14.35 -13.91
N SER A 178 9.33 -14.34 -15.21
CA SER A 178 9.01 -15.54 -15.97
C SER A 178 9.68 -15.52 -17.34
N LEU A 179 10.24 -16.66 -17.74
CA LEU A 179 10.91 -16.86 -19.02
C LEU A 179 10.04 -17.75 -19.92
N ARG A 180 9.90 -17.36 -21.19
CA ARG A 180 9.16 -18.11 -22.19
C ARG A 180 9.94 -18.20 -23.49
N TYR A 181 10.16 -19.41 -23.98
CA TYR A 181 10.56 -19.69 -25.35
C TYR A 181 9.31 -19.74 -26.24
N SER A 182 9.36 -19.03 -27.37
CA SER A 182 8.36 -19.04 -28.43
C SER A 182 8.99 -19.71 -29.65
N PRO A 183 8.49 -20.89 -30.08
CA PRO A 183 9.07 -21.59 -31.21
C PRO A 183 8.85 -20.81 -32.52
N GLU A 184 9.69 -21.11 -33.50
CA GLU A 184 9.53 -20.61 -34.86
C GLU A 184 8.19 -21.07 -35.41
N VAL A 185 7.51 -20.16 -36.10
CA VAL A 185 6.31 -20.48 -36.88
C VAL A 185 6.71 -20.43 -38.34
N TYR A 186 6.74 -21.60 -39.00
CA TYR A 186 7.15 -21.77 -40.39
C TYR A 186 6.67 -20.64 -41.30
N GLY A 187 7.61 -19.87 -41.84
CA GLY A 187 7.36 -18.79 -42.81
C GLY A 187 6.77 -17.50 -42.23
N CYS A 188 6.58 -17.42 -40.91
CA CYS A 188 5.95 -16.26 -40.27
C CYS A 188 6.92 -15.52 -39.34
N ARG A 189 7.59 -16.23 -38.42
CA ARG A 189 8.45 -15.60 -37.40
C ARG A 189 9.59 -16.53 -36.96
N PRO A 190 10.84 -16.04 -36.91
CA PRO A 190 11.92 -16.70 -36.18
C PRO A 190 11.52 -16.97 -34.73
N TRP A 191 12.13 -17.97 -34.10
CA TRP A 191 11.90 -18.23 -32.68
C TRP A 191 12.43 -17.09 -31.80
N SER A 192 11.89 -16.98 -30.59
CA SER A 192 12.35 -15.99 -29.61
C SER A 192 12.28 -16.49 -28.18
N VAL A 193 13.08 -15.89 -27.33
CA VAL A 193 13.02 -15.99 -25.87
C VAL A 193 12.53 -14.66 -25.34
N SER A 194 11.60 -14.71 -24.39
CA SER A 194 11.09 -13.53 -23.70
C SER A 194 11.22 -13.69 -22.19
N LEU A 195 11.67 -12.63 -21.52
CA LEU A 195 11.65 -12.50 -20.07
C LEU A 195 10.61 -11.44 -19.72
N SER A 196 9.78 -11.68 -18.72
CA SER A 196 8.76 -10.74 -18.29
C SER A 196 8.68 -10.66 -16.77
N LEU A 197 8.53 -9.44 -16.27
CA LEU A 197 8.23 -9.14 -14.87
C LEU A 197 6.73 -8.94 -14.74
N LYS A 198 6.10 -9.74 -13.88
CA LYS A 198 4.72 -9.56 -13.47
C LYS A 198 4.66 -8.93 -12.09
N GLN A 199 3.72 -8.01 -11.92
CA GLN A 199 3.44 -7.38 -10.64
C GLN A 199 1.94 -7.25 -10.42
N ASP A 200 1.56 -7.21 -9.16
CA ASP A 200 0.21 -6.88 -8.71
C ASP A 200 0.07 -5.35 -8.58
N MET A 201 -1.02 -4.81 -9.12
CA MET A 201 -1.30 -3.37 -9.25
C MET A 201 -2.74 -3.08 -8.82
N ALA A 202 -2.98 -1.94 -8.16
CA ALA A 202 -4.32 -1.50 -7.81
C ALA A 202 -4.97 -0.70 -8.96
N LEU A 203 -6.29 -0.82 -9.11
CA LEU A 203 -7.04 -0.02 -10.08
C LEU A 203 -7.36 1.37 -9.53
N THR A 204 -7.04 2.42 -10.27
CA THR A 204 -7.31 3.81 -9.84
C THR A 204 -8.80 4.10 -9.62
N ARG A 205 -9.69 3.47 -10.41
CA ARG A 205 -11.16 3.58 -10.24
C ARG A 205 -11.71 2.85 -9.01
N ASP A 206 -10.98 1.87 -8.51
CA ASP A 206 -11.39 1.01 -7.39
C ASP A 206 -10.16 0.37 -6.74
N LEU A 207 -9.62 1.05 -5.73
CA LEU A 207 -8.42 0.62 -5.01
C LEU A 207 -8.62 -0.65 -4.18
N THR A 208 -9.85 -1.17 -4.09
CA THR A 208 -10.13 -2.47 -3.46
C THR A 208 -9.86 -3.65 -4.38
N LEU A 209 -9.63 -3.38 -5.67
CA LEU A 209 -9.33 -4.39 -6.69
C LEU A 209 -7.85 -4.36 -7.06
N MET A 210 -7.23 -5.54 -7.00
CA MET A 210 -5.87 -5.77 -7.49
C MET A 210 -5.90 -6.60 -8.77
N LEU A 211 -5.03 -6.24 -9.72
CA LEU A 211 -4.80 -6.97 -10.96
C LEU A 211 -3.34 -7.39 -11.04
N SER A 212 -3.09 -8.58 -11.59
CA SER A 212 -1.73 -9.03 -11.90
C SER A 212 -1.44 -8.82 -13.37
N GLY A 213 -0.36 -8.11 -13.71
CA GLY A 213 -0.03 -7.74 -15.09
C GLY A 213 1.47 -7.70 -15.34
N THR A 214 1.87 -7.79 -16.61
CA THR A 214 3.27 -7.62 -17.03
C THR A 214 3.61 -6.13 -17.07
N THR A 215 4.55 -5.71 -16.22
CA THR A 215 5.01 -4.31 -16.10
C THR A 215 6.28 -4.06 -16.90
N TRP A 216 7.15 -5.08 -16.99
CA TRP A 216 8.38 -5.02 -17.79
C TRP A 216 8.57 -6.32 -18.58
N SER A 217 9.22 -6.24 -19.73
CA SER A 217 9.58 -7.42 -20.53
C SER A 217 10.81 -7.18 -21.40
N ALA A 218 11.46 -8.22 -21.90
CA ALA A 218 12.42 -8.12 -22.97
C ALA A 218 12.30 -9.37 -23.85
N PHE A 219 12.68 -9.24 -25.11
CA PHE A 219 12.75 -10.37 -26.03
C PHE A 219 14.05 -10.33 -26.80
N ALA A 220 14.59 -11.51 -27.08
CA ALA A 220 15.71 -11.73 -27.97
C ALA A 220 15.44 -13.03 -28.73
N GLY A 221 15.86 -13.11 -29.98
CA GLY A 221 15.56 -14.27 -30.80
C GLY A 221 16.36 -14.22 -32.09
N GLN A 222 16.25 -15.29 -32.84
CA GLN A 222 16.86 -15.38 -34.15
C GLN A 222 16.32 -14.28 -35.07
N SER A 223 17.13 -13.81 -36.00
CA SER A 223 16.72 -12.88 -37.04
C SER A 223 17.26 -13.33 -38.38
N GLU A 224 16.75 -12.76 -39.49
CA GLU A 224 17.29 -13.06 -40.81
C GLU A 224 18.77 -12.65 -40.95
N ALA A 225 19.21 -11.63 -40.20
CA ALA A 225 20.58 -11.15 -40.20
C ALA A 225 21.53 -12.00 -39.33
N ASP A 226 20.98 -12.76 -38.37
CA ASP A 226 21.75 -13.60 -37.45
C ASP A 226 20.99 -14.91 -37.22
N ALA A 227 21.19 -15.83 -38.17
CA ALA A 227 20.57 -17.16 -38.16
C ALA A 227 21.24 -18.10 -37.14
N ASP A 228 22.48 -17.83 -36.72
CA ASP A 228 23.23 -18.68 -35.80
C ASP A 228 23.04 -18.29 -34.33
N PHE A 229 22.35 -17.18 -34.06
CA PHE A 229 22.03 -16.71 -32.71
C PHE A 229 21.39 -17.83 -31.89
N SER A 230 22.02 -18.29 -30.81
CA SER A 230 21.54 -19.49 -30.13
C SER A 230 20.46 -19.19 -29.09
N PRO A 231 19.59 -20.16 -28.73
CA PRO A 231 18.62 -19.98 -27.64
C PRO A 231 19.27 -19.66 -26.29
N ARG A 232 20.52 -20.11 -26.08
CA ARG A 232 21.33 -19.76 -24.90
C ARG A 232 21.68 -18.28 -24.92
N ASP A 233 22.12 -17.76 -26.06
CA ASP A 233 22.51 -16.35 -26.21
C ASP A 233 21.29 -15.44 -26.06
N ALA A 234 20.15 -15.83 -26.62
CA ALA A 234 18.89 -15.13 -26.45
C ALA A 234 18.46 -15.04 -24.97
N MET A 235 18.55 -16.16 -24.25
CA MET A 235 18.27 -16.24 -22.81
C MET A 235 19.21 -15.34 -22.01
N GLN A 236 20.52 -15.39 -22.27
CA GLN A 236 21.48 -14.52 -21.60
C GLN A 236 21.20 -13.05 -21.89
N THR A 237 20.90 -12.71 -23.14
CA THR A 237 20.58 -11.35 -23.59
C THR A 237 19.38 -10.76 -22.84
N VAL A 238 18.26 -11.49 -22.74
CA VAL A 238 17.07 -10.95 -22.05
C VAL A 238 17.28 -10.82 -20.54
N ILE A 239 18.10 -11.69 -19.94
CA ILE A 239 18.45 -11.61 -18.51
C ILE A 239 19.37 -10.41 -18.25
N THR A 240 20.41 -10.22 -19.06
CA THR A 240 21.28 -9.04 -18.99
C THR A 240 20.49 -7.75 -19.20
N ALA A 241 19.56 -7.73 -20.16
CA ALA A 241 18.69 -6.58 -20.39
C ALA A 241 17.83 -6.23 -19.16
N PHE A 242 17.37 -7.23 -18.40
CA PHE A 242 16.66 -6.98 -17.14
C PHE A 242 17.57 -6.37 -16.07
N ILE A 243 18.78 -6.91 -15.91
CA ILE A 243 19.77 -6.41 -14.95
C ILE A 243 20.14 -4.96 -15.28
N ASP A 244 20.40 -4.65 -16.54
CA ASP A 244 20.72 -3.30 -17.00
C ASP A 244 19.56 -2.33 -16.75
N ALA A 245 18.32 -2.76 -17.05
CA ALA A 245 17.13 -1.97 -16.80
C ALA A 245 16.91 -1.73 -15.30
N TRP A 246 17.13 -2.74 -14.46
CA TRP A 246 17.03 -2.64 -13.01
C TRP A 246 18.04 -1.64 -12.46
N GLN A 247 19.30 -1.77 -12.86
CA GLN A 247 20.36 -0.85 -12.44
C GLN A 247 20.08 0.56 -12.91
N LYS A 248 19.64 0.75 -14.15
CA LYS A 248 19.29 2.07 -14.66
C LYS A 248 18.12 2.68 -13.89
N ALA A 249 17.08 1.91 -13.55
CA ALA A 249 15.92 2.39 -12.80
C ALA A 249 16.22 2.76 -11.34
N ASN A 250 17.22 2.10 -10.73
CA ASN A 250 17.56 2.22 -9.30
C ASN A 250 18.93 2.86 -9.04
N ARG A 251 19.60 3.38 -10.08
CA ARG A 251 20.71 4.32 -9.87
C ARG A 251 20.11 5.53 -9.15
N ILE A 252 20.69 5.88 -8.00
CA ILE A 252 20.43 7.16 -7.35
C ILE A 252 20.93 8.22 -8.33
N GLU A 253 20.05 8.69 -9.20
CA GLU A 253 20.34 9.89 -9.98
C GLU A 253 20.52 11.00 -8.93
N PRO A 254 21.66 11.72 -8.92
CA PRO A 254 21.78 12.91 -8.10
C PRO A 254 20.54 13.77 -8.39
N PRO A 255 19.86 14.32 -7.37
CA PRO A 255 18.69 15.16 -7.61
C PRO A 255 19.05 16.12 -8.72
N ALA A 256 18.29 16.07 -9.83
CA ALA A 256 18.51 16.93 -10.98
C ALA A 256 18.70 18.33 -10.41
N ALA A 257 19.88 18.91 -10.64
CA ALA A 257 20.22 20.21 -10.08
C ALA A 257 19.03 21.11 -10.37
N THR A 258 18.29 21.46 -9.32
CA THR A 258 17.18 22.38 -9.45
C THR A 258 17.80 23.58 -10.14
N ASP A 259 17.30 23.91 -11.34
CA ASP A 259 17.63 25.16 -12.02
C ASP A 259 17.17 26.26 -11.06
N GLU A 260 18.00 26.57 -10.07
CA GLU A 260 17.88 27.76 -9.24
C GLU A 260 18.03 28.90 -10.22
N ALA A 261 16.86 29.43 -10.54
CA ALA A 261 16.62 30.62 -11.31
C ALA A 261 17.82 31.57 -11.22
N GLN A 262 18.35 31.92 -12.40
CA GLN A 262 19.14 33.12 -12.58
C GLN A 262 18.31 34.32 -12.08
N VAL A 263 18.41 34.62 -10.78
CA VAL A 263 18.01 35.90 -10.22
C VAL A 263 19.01 36.90 -10.78
N THR A 264 18.62 37.49 -11.91
CA THR A 264 19.36 38.59 -12.51
C THR A 264 19.31 39.77 -11.53
N PRO A 265 20.43 40.24 -10.96
CA PRO A 265 20.40 41.43 -10.13
C PRO A 265 20.04 42.61 -11.02
N ALA A 266 18.97 43.31 -10.64
CA ALA A 266 18.59 44.57 -11.26
C ALA A 266 19.75 45.57 -11.14
N ALA A 267 20.19 46.09 -12.29
CA ALA A 267 21.16 47.16 -12.37
C ALA A 267 20.63 48.39 -11.61
N ALA A 268 21.35 48.77 -10.55
CA ALA A 268 21.23 50.08 -9.95
C ALA A 268 22.07 51.05 -10.79
N ASP A 269 21.45 51.69 -11.78
CA ASP A 269 22.01 52.89 -12.39
C ASP A 269 21.67 54.10 -11.50
N GLY A 270 22.72 54.71 -10.98
CA GLY A 270 22.67 56.02 -10.37
C GLY A 270 22.68 57.11 -11.44
N GLY A 271 21.85 58.13 -11.21
CA GLY A 271 21.79 59.38 -11.97
C GLY A 271 20.80 60.34 -11.31
#